data_AF-A0A7X9C9M7-F1
#
_entry.id   AF-A0A7X9C9M7-F1
#
_cell.length_a   1.000
_cell.length_b   1.000
_cell.length_c   1.000
_cell.angle_alpha   90.00
_cell.angle_beta   90.00
_cell.angle_gamma   90.00
#
_symmetry.space_group_name_H-M   'P 1'
#
loop_
_entity.id
_entity.type
_entity.pdbx_description
1 polymer ?
#
loop_
_entity_poly.entity_id
_entity_poly.type
_entity_poly.pdbx_seq_one_letter_code
_entity_poly.pdbx_strand_id
1 'polypeptide(L)' 'ISLTWPVLNSARHVALLVAGAEKAGAVRDGHEGISPWEVPASAVRGLESTTWFLDAAAAGEQPG' A
#
# COMPACT_ATOMS: atom_id res chain seq x y z
N ILE A 1 -5.29 -17.83 10.07
CA ILE A 1 -5.87 -17.76 8.70
C ILE A 1 -5.56 -16.36 8.17
N SER A 2 -5.05 -16.23 6.94
CA SER A 2 -4.80 -14.93 6.29
C SER A 2 -5.45 -14.92 4.91
N LEU A 3 -5.90 -13.75 4.46
CA LEU A 3 -6.34 -13.55 3.09
C LEU A 3 -5.10 -13.24 2.26
N THR A 4 -4.83 -14.08 1.26
CA THR A 4 -3.69 -13.94 0.37
C THR A 4 -4.05 -13.05 -0.82
N TRP A 5 -3.06 -12.69 -1.64
CA TRP A 5 -3.25 -11.81 -2.79
C TRP A 5 -4.42 -12.17 -3.72
N PRO A 6 -4.69 -13.45 -4.06
CA PRO A 6 -5.86 -13.78 -4.89
C PRO A 6 -7.18 -13.32 -4.29
N VAL A 7 -7.29 -13.37 -2.96
CA VAL A 7 -8.50 -12.94 -2.26
C VAL A 7 -8.57 -11.42 -2.21
N LEU A 8 -7.48 -10.73 -1.85
CA LEU A 8 -7.41 -9.27 -1.85
C LEU A 8 -7.71 -8.68 -3.24
N ASN A 9 -7.16 -9.29 -4.30
CA ASN A 9 -7.32 -8.81 -5.67
C ASN A 9 -8.68 -9.20 -6.29
N SER A 10 -9.47 -10.03 -5.61
CA SER A 10 -10.86 -10.31 -6.00
C SER A 10 -11.85 -9.26 -5.50
N ALA A 11 -11.43 -8.37 -4.60
CA ALA A 11 -12.26 -7.28 -4.11
C ALA A 11 -12.41 -6.18 -5.18
N ARG A 12 -13.61 -5.60 -5.28
CA ARG A 12 -13.89 -4.47 -6.19
C ARG A 12 -13.06 -3.25 -5.85
N HIS A 13 -13.05 -2.89 -4.58
CA HIS A 13 -12.29 -1.75 -4.05
C HIS A 13 -11.37 -2.26 -2.94
N VAL A 14 -10.10 -1.89 -3.03
CA VAL A 14 -9.13 -2.15 -1.96
C VAL A 14 -8.61 -0.82 -1.43
N ALA A 15 -8.56 -0.70 -0.11
CA ALA A 15 -8.02 0.46 0.57
C ALA A 15 -6.84 0.04 1.45
N LEU A 16 -5.73 0.77 1.36
CA LEU A 16 -4.58 0.64 2.25
C LEU A 16 -4.49 1.90 3.10
N LEU A 17 -4.52 1.75 4.42
CA LEU A 17 -4.31 2.85 5.36
C LEU A 17 -2.90 2.74 5.93
N VAL A 18 -2.10 3.78 5.77
CA VAL A 18 -0.72 3.84 6.25
C VAL A 18 -0.51 5.14 7.02
N ALA A 19 0.08 5.04 8.20
CA ALA A 19 0.39 6.17 9.05
C ALA A 19 1.78 6.01 9.68
N GLY A 20 2.44 7.12 9.93
CA GLY A 20 3.74 7.21 10.58
C GLY A 20 4.93 7.23 9.62
N ALA A 21 5.94 8.02 10.00
CA ALA A 21 7.16 8.24 9.21
C ALA A 21 7.95 6.95 8.93
N GLU A 22 7.91 5.97 9.85
CA GLU A 22 8.57 4.67 9.68
C GLU A 22 8.07 3.90 8.45
N LYS A 23 6.87 4.23 7.94
CA LYS A 23 6.26 3.57 6.78
C LYS A 23 6.49 4.30 5.46
N ALA A 24 7.09 5.49 5.48
CA ALA A 24 7.30 6.29 4.27
C ALA A 24 8.13 5.55 3.21
N GLY A 25 9.15 4.80 3.63
CA GLY A 25 9.93 3.95 2.72
C GLY A 25 9.07 2.89 2.04
N ALA A 26 8.29 2.13 2.82
CA ALA A 26 7.43 1.08 2.27
C ALA A 26 6.32 1.63 1.35
N VAL A 27 5.80 2.83 1.63
CA VAL A 27 4.84 3.53 0.77
C VAL A 27 5.48 3.89 -0.57
N ARG A 28 6.68 4.49 -0.53
CA ARG A 28 7.43 4.85 -1.73
C ARG A 28 7.72 3.62 -2.58
N ASP A 29 8.30 2.59 -1.97
CA ASP A 29 8.70 1.37 -2.68
C ASP A 29 7.47 0.63 -3.24
N GLY A 30 6.32 0.70 -2.55
CA GLY A 30 5.04 0.17 -3.03
C GLY A 30 4.46 0.88 -4.26
N HIS A 31 4.82 2.14 -4.49
CA HIS A 31 4.41 2.93 -5.67
C HIS A 31 5.45 2.90 -6.81
N GLU A 32 6.73 2.66 -6.51
CA GLU A 32 7.82 2.68 -7.49
C GLU A 32 7.81 1.46 -8.42
N GLY A 33 7.44 0.28 -7.91
CA GLY A 33 7.42 -0.94 -8.71
C GLY A 33 6.69 -2.11 -8.05
N ILE A 34 6.34 -3.11 -8.86
CA ILE A 34 5.69 -4.34 -8.36
C ILE A 34 6.77 -5.31 -7.88
N SER A 35 7.03 -5.33 -6.57
CA SER A 35 7.88 -6.33 -5.91
C SER A 35 7.12 -7.01 -4.77
N PRO A 36 6.31 -8.06 -5.04
CA PRO A 36 5.44 -8.68 -4.04
C PRO A 36 6.18 -9.37 -2.89
N TRP A 37 7.42 -9.79 -3.13
CA TRP A 37 8.23 -10.49 -2.13
C TRP A 37 8.95 -9.54 -1.18
N GLU A 38 9.28 -8.34 -1.65
CA GLU A 38 9.90 -7.30 -0.82
C GLU A 38 8.85 -6.37 -0.19
N VAL A 39 7.86 -5.96 -1.00
CA VAL A 39 6.76 -5.08 -0.60
C VAL A 39 5.43 -5.71 -1.03
N PRO A 40 4.79 -6.55 -0.18
CA PRO A 40 3.54 -7.23 -0.50
C PRO A 40 2.41 -6.31 -0.97
N ALA A 41 2.38 -5.08 -0.45
CA ALA A 41 1.40 -4.05 -0.79
C ALA A 41 1.50 -3.58 -2.25
N SER A 42 2.67 -3.70 -2.90
CA SER A 42 2.89 -3.32 -4.31
C SER A 42 2.08 -4.18 -5.31
N ALA A 43 1.67 -5.37 -4.88
CA ALA A 43 0.92 -6.33 -5.70
C ALA A 43 -0.60 -6.30 -5.43
N VAL A 44 -1.04 -5.52 -4.45
CA VAL A 44 -2.47 -5.38 -4.11
C VAL A 44 -3.15 -4.53 -5.17
N ARG A 45 -4.14 -5.11 -5.85
CA ARG A 45 -4.91 -4.46 -6.92
C ARG A 45 -6.36 -4.89 -6.84
N GLY A 46 -7.25 -3.98 -6.46
CA GLY A 46 -8.70 -4.17 -6.59
C GLY A 46 -9.14 -4.21 -8.06
N LEU A 47 -10.30 -4.83 -8.31
CA LEU A 47 -10.85 -4.97 -9.65
C LEU A 47 -11.27 -3.63 -10.27
N GLU A 48 -11.69 -2.67 -9.45
CA GLU A 48 -12.16 -1.35 -9.88
C GLU A 48 -11.24 -0.24 -9.35
N SER A 49 -10.84 -0.29 -8.08
CA SER A 49 -9.94 0.72 -7.52
C SER A 49 -9.03 0.19 -6.42
N THR A 50 -7.86 0.82 -6.31
CA THR A 50 -6.92 0.64 -5.19
C THR A 50 -6.56 2.01 -4.65
N THR A 51 -6.98 2.30 -3.42
CA THR A 51 -6.82 3.61 -2.80
C THR A 51 -5.85 3.53 -1.63
N TRP A 52 -4.87 4.43 -1.58
CA TRP A 52 -3.95 4.57 -0.46
C TRP A 52 -4.31 5.81 0.35
N PHE A 53 -4.59 5.62 1.63
CA PHE A 53 -4.81 6.68 2.61
C PHE A 53 -3.52 6.81 3.43
N LEU A 54 -2.85 7.94 3.28
CA LEU A 54 -1.56 8.21 3.92
C LEU A 54 -1.71 9.41 4.86
N ASP A 55 -1.07 9.36 6.03
CA ASP A 55 -0.78 10.59 6.76
C ASP A 55 0.42 11.31 6.15
N ALA A 56 0.61 12.59 6.52
CA ALA A 56 1.69 13.42 5.99
C ALA A 56 3.07 12.77 6.20
N ALA A 57 3.30 12.21 7.39
CA ALA A 57 4.56 11.55 7.73
C ALA A 57 4.84 10.31 6.86
N ALA A 58 3.84 9.46 6.60
CA ALA A 58 3.95 8.29 5.72
C ALA A 58 4.01 8.69 4.23
N ALA A 59 3.49 9.86 3.86
CA ALA A 59 3.65 10.43 2.53
C ALA A 59 5.07 11.00 2.30
N GLY A 60 5.91 11.04 3.34
CA GLY A 60 7.25 11.63 3.29
C GLY A 60 7.27 13.14 3.47
N GLU A 61 6.14 13.75 3.85
CA GLU A 61 6.08 15.15 4.23
C GLU A 61 6.75 15.30 5.60
N GLN A 62 7.90 15.96 5.62
CA GLN A 62 8.60 16.30 6.86
C GLN A 62 8.16 17.69 7.29
N PRO A 63 7.69 17.88 8.54
CA PRO A 63 7.59 19.23 9.09
C PRO A 63 9.02 19.80 9.14
N GLY A 64 9.22 20.93 8.46
CA GLY A 64 10.50 21.65 8.44
C GLY A 64 10.91 22.19 9.80
#